data_AF-A0AAW2U843-F1
#
_entry.id   AF-A0AAW2U843-F1
#
_cell.length_a   1.000
_cell.length_b   1.000
_cell.length_c   1.000
_cell.angle_alpha   90.00
_cell.angle_beta   90.00
_cell.angle_gamma   90.00
#
_symmetry.space_group_name_H-M   'P 1'
#
loop_
_entity.id
_entity.type
_entity.pdbx_description
1 polymer ?
#
loop_
_entity_poly.entity_id
_entity_poly.type
_entity_poly.pdbx_seq_one_letter_code
_entity_poly.pdbx_strand_id
1 'polypeptide(L)'
;MGDSQPQAFSVRIVSIDYYMAPPIPGFDVSYSSFHGGKVNEVPVIRIYGSTPAGQKTCLHVHHVLPYLYVPCSGLGPITNDEVDSRSHSLSLALEKALKLKGNAGSKRQHVHGCELVRARKFYGYYSSEELFMKIFLYPST
;
A
#
# COMPACT_ATOMS: atom_id res chain seq x y z
N MET A 1 22.16 -34.06 -17.79
CA MET A 1 22.54 -32.90 -16.95
C MET A 1 21.25 -32.23 -16.54
N GLY A 2 20.74 -32.56 -15.36
CA GLY A 2 19.46 -32.03 -14.88
C GLY A 2 19.70 -30.68 -14.22
N ASP A 3 19.03 -29.64 -14.71
CA ASP A 3 19.02 -28.32 -14.08
C ASP A 3 18.53 -28.46 -12.63
N SER A 4 19.46 -28.32 -11.68
CA SER A 4 19.12 -28.14 -10.27
C SER A 4 18.48 -26.78 -10.12
N GLN A 5 17.15 -26.70 -10.23
CA GLN A 5 16.43 -25.49 -9.87
C GLN A 5 16.80 -25.10 -8.43
N PRO A 6 17.05 -23.81 -8.16
CA PRO A 6 17.35 -23.37 -6.82
C PRO A 6 16.21 -23.78 -5.89
N GLN A 7 16.56 -24.45 -4.79
CA GLN A 7 15.59 -24.88 -3.79
C GLN A 7 14.95 -23.65 -3.14
N ALA A 8 13.77 -23.27 -3.64
CA ALA A 8 13.05 -22.13 -3.12
C ALA A 8 12.53 -22.43 -1.70
N PHE A 9 12.64 -21.44 -0.82
CA PHE A 9 11.94 -21.49 0.46
C PHE A 9 10.43 -21.48 0.21
N SER A 10 9.71 -22.43 0.80
CA SER A 10 8.27 -22.61 0.58
C SER A 10 7.54 -22.80 1.90
N VAL A 11 6.38 -22.15 2.02
CA VAL A 11 5.50 -22.22 3.21
C VAL A 11 4.06 -22.37 2.73
N ARG A 12 3.33 -23.34 3.27
CA ARG A 12 1.88 -23.46 3.08
C ARG A 12 1.17 -22.38 3.88
N ILE A 13 0.32 -21.60 3.23
CA ILE A 13 -0.53 -20.61 3.90
C ILE A 13 -1.68 -21.33 4.62
N VAL A 14 -1.72 -21.22 5.95
CA VAL A 14 -2.82 -21.75 6.79
C VAL A 14 -3.70 -20.62 7.31
N SER A 15 -3.09 -19.53 7.79
CA SER A 15 -3.78 -18.33 8.24
C SER A 15 -2.95 -17.09 7.90
N ILE A 16 -3.63 -15.97 7.68
CA ILE A 16 -3.02 -14.68 7.42
C ILE A 16 -3.69 -13.66 8.34
N ASP A 17 -2.87 -12.83 8.98
CA ASP A 17 -3.31 -11.60 9.62
C ASP A 17 -2.32 -10.46 9.34
N TYR A 18 -2.58 -9.27 9.89
CA TYR A 18 -1.65 -8.16 9.86
C TYR A 18 -1.62 -7.44 11.21
N TYR A 19 -0.54 -6.72 11.47
CA TYR A 19 -0.41 -5.82 12.60
C TYR A 19 0.38 -4.57 12.20
N MET A 20 0.28 -3.52 13.01
CA MET A 20 1.07 -2.30 12.85
C MET A 20 2.34 -2.39 13.72
N ALA A 21 3.48 -2.01 13.15
CA ALA A 21 4.77 -2.03 13.84
C ALA A 21 5.63 -0.82 13.43
N PRO A 22 6.59 -0.38 14.28
CA PRO A 22 7.60 0.58 13.87
C PRO A 22 8.39 0.05 12.65
N PRO A 23 8.66 0.90 11.63
CA PRO A 23 9.36 0.46 10.42
C PRO A 23 10.79 0.02 10.71
N ILE A 24 11.19 -1.12 10.14
CA ILE A 24 12.56 -1.64 10.16
C ILE A 24 13.37 -1.03 9.00
N PRO A 25 14.47 -0.29 9.27
CA PRO A 25 15.31 0.26 8.20
C PRO A 25 15.82 -0.83 7.25
N GLY A 26 15.69 -0.59 5.94
CA GLY A 26 16.10 -1.54 4.89
C GLY A 26 15.00 -2.54 4.49
N PHE A 27 13.98 -2.75 5.33
CA PHE A 27 12.83 -3.62 5.05
C PHE A 27 11.50 -2.88 4.95
N ASP A 28 11.39 -1.71 5.58
CA ASP A 28 10.16 -0.91 5.67
C ASP A 28 10.38 0.54 5.18
N VAL A 29 9.27 1.22 4.82
CA VAL A 29 9.32 2.65 4.49
C VAL A 29 9.36 3.45 5.79
N SER A 30 10.54 4.00 6.11
CA SER A 30 10.79 4.72 7.36
C SER A 30 10.63 6.24 7.26
N TYR A 31 10.55 6.78 6.03
CA TYR A 31 10.36 8.21 5.75
C TYR A 31 9.29 8.39 4.67
N SER A 32 8.36 9.31 4.91
CA SER A 32 7.33 9.67 3.93
C SER A 32 7.64 11.05 3.38
N SER A 33 7.94 11.13 2.07
CA SER A 33 8.11 12.40 1.36
C SER A 33 6.84 13.24 1.39
N PHE A 34 5.66 12.59 1.36
CA PHE A 34 4.37 13.27 1.46
C PHE A 34 4.17 13.95 2.83
N HIS A 35 4.56 13.29 3.93
CA HIS A 35 4.46 13.87 5.27
C HIS A 35 5.66 14.75 5.65
N GLY A 36 6.75 14.72 4.87
CA GLY A 36 8.00 15.39 5.19
C GLY A 36 8.68 14.87 6.46
N GLY A 37 8.42 13.62 6.85
CA GLY A 37 8.80 13.13 8.17
C GLY A 37 8.87 11.61 8.31
N LYS A 38 9.25 11.16 9.50
CA LYS A 38 9.33 9.73 9.85
C LYS A 38 7.96 9.08 9.77
N VAL A 39 7.95 7.84 9.30
CA VAL A 39 6.77 6.97 9.39
C VAL A 39 6.77 6.33 10.77
N ASN A 40 5.66 6.46 11.49
CA ASN A 40 5.55 5.96 12.87
C ASN A 40 5.31 4.44 12.89
N GLU A 41 4.42 3.97 12.02
CA GLU A 41 4.02 2.57 11.96
C GLU A 41 3.74 2.15 10.51
N VAL A 42 4.03 0.89 10.20
CA VAL A 42 3.78 0.23 8.91
C VAL A 42 3.02 -1.07 9.10
N PRO A 43 2.18 -1.47 8.13
CA PRO A 43 1.55 -2.78 8.16
C PRO A 43 2.56 -3.89 7.87
N VAL A 44 2.55 -4.93 8.70
CA VAL A 44 3.30 -6.17 8.47
C VAL A 44 2.31 -7.32 8.41
N ILE A 45 2.34 -8.08 7.32
CA ILE A 45 1.49 -9.25 7.14
C ILE A 45 2.19 -10.44 7.79
N ARG A 46 1.47 -11.21 8.60
CA ARG A 46 1.96 -12.49 9.13
C ARG A 46 1.26 -13.63 8.44
N ILE A 47 2.05 -14.56 7.92
CA ILE A 47 1.59 -15.80 7.32
C ILE A 47 1.98 -16.95 8.24
N TYR A 48 0.97 -17.62 8.79
CA TYR A 48 1.14 -18.82 9.59
C TYR A 48 1.01 -20.05 8.72
N GLY A 49 1.94 -20.99 8.88
CA GLY A 49 2.06 -22.09 7.95
C GLY A 49 3.02 -23.19 8.35
N SER A 50 3.30 -24.07 7.41
CA SER A 50 4.36 -25.07 7.55
C SER A 50 5.17 -25.23 6.26
N THR A 51 6.46 -25.50 6.42
CA THR A 51 7.35 -25.88 5.31
C THR A 51 6.99 -27.28 4.77
N PRO A 52 7.51 -27.69 3.60
CA PRO A 52 7.34 -29.07 3.10
C PRO A 52 7.83 -30.15 4.07
N ALA A 53 8.80 -29.84 4.94
CA ALA A 53 9.31 -30.74 5.97
C ALA A 53 8.48 -30.71 7.27
N GLY A 54 7.37 -29.97 7.31
CA GLY A 54 6.44 -29.94 8.44
C GLY A 54 6.83 -28.99 9.58
N GLN A 55 7.87 -28.16 9.42
CA GLN A 55 8.21 -27.17 10.44
C GLN A 55 7.17 -26.05 10.46
N LYS A 56 6.67 -25.69 11.64
CA LYS A 56 5.77 -24.53 11.80
C LYS A 56 6.53 -23.23 11.52
N THR A 57 5.90 -22.31 10.80
CA THR A 57 6.52 -21.05 10.38
C THR A 57 5.54 -19.89 10.59
N CYS A 58 6.08 -18.76 11.04
CA CYS A 58 5.44 -17.44 11.00
C CYS A 58 6.30 -16.54 10.12
N LEU A 59 5.84 -16.27 8.89
CA LEU A 59 6.56 -15.44 7.93
C LEU A 59 6.04 -14.01 8.01
N HIS A 60 6.94 -13.03 8.11
CA HIS A 60 6.61 -11.60 8.11
C HIS A 60 6.87 -11.02 6.72
N VAL A 61 5.84 -10.42 6.13
CA VAL A 61 5.94 -9.75 4.82
C VAL A 61 5.82 -8.25 5.05
N HIS A 62 6.90 -7.54 4.71
CA HIS A 62 7.06 -6.10 4.83
C HIS A 62 6.73 -5.39 3.50
N HIS A 63 6.63 -4.06 3.52
CA HIS A 63 6.31 -3.21 2.34
C HIS A 63 4.97 -3.47 1.64
N VAL A 64 3.99 -4.07 2.31
CA VAL A 64 2.66 -4.29 1.72
C VAL A 64 1.65 -3.28 2.28
N LEU A 65 1.40 -2.20 1.54
CA LEU A 65 0.40 -1.20 1.89
C LEU A 65 -0.93 -1.48 1.18
N PRO A 66 -2.09 -1.37 1.89
CA PRO A 66 -3.39 -1.40 1.24
C PRO A 66 -3.56 -0.20 0.31
N TYR A 67 -4.29 -0.39 -0.78
CA TYR A 67 -4.54 0.66 -1.76
C TYR A 67 -5.96 0.61 -2.33
N LEU A 68 -6.40 1.75 -2.87
CA LEU A 68 -7.65 1.89 -3.61
C LEU A 68 -7.43 2.70 -4.90
N TYR A 69 -8.34 2.57 -5.86
CA TYR A 69 -8.28 3.30 -7.13
C TYR A 69 -9.47 4.27 -7.24
N VAL A 70 -9.19 5.51 -7.66
CA VAL A 70 -10.21 6.52 -7.94
C VAL A 70 -10.06 7.02 -9.38
N PRO A 71 -11.11 6.99 -10.22
CA PRO A 71 -11.05 7.50 -11.59
C PRO A 71 -10.69 8.99 -11.63
N CYS A 72 -9.80 9.38 -12.54
CA CYS A 72 -9.40 10.78 -12.73
C CYS A 72 -10.32 11.57 -13.67
N SER A 73 -11.31 10.93 -14.29
CA SER A 73 -12.20 11.53 -15.31
C SER A 73 -12.98 12.76 -14.81
N GLY A 74 -13.16 12.92 -13.50
CA GLY A 74 -13.78 14.10 -12.88
C GLY A 74 -12.83 15.26 -12.55
N LEU A 75 -11.52 15.13 -12.81
CA LEU A 75 -10.47 16.05 -12.36
C LEU A 75 -9.95 17.00 -13.45
N GLY A 76 -10.56 17.01 -14.64
CA GLY A 76 -10.13 17.82 -15.79
C GLY A 76 -8.89 17.26 -16.52
N PRO A 77 -8.41 17.91 -17.59
CA PRO A 77 -7.19 17.50 -18.30
C PRO A 77 -6.01 17.57 -17.32
N ILE A 78 -5.26 16.47 -17.20
CA ILE A 78 -4.07 16.38 -16.36
C ILE A 78 -2.85 16.45 -17.29
N THR A 79 -2.07 17.53 -17.22
CA THR A 79 -0.71 17.56 -17.78
C THR A 79 0.27 16.91 -16.80
N ASN A 80 1.41 16.42 -17.27
CA ASN A 80 2.38 15.71 -16.43
C ASN A 80 2.86 16.54 -15.22
N ASP A 81 3.08 17.85 -15.39
CA ASP A 81 3.50 18.74 -14.29
C ASP A 81 2.39 18.98 -13.25
N GLU A 82 1.12 18.84 -13.66
CA GLU A 82 -0.02 18.95 -12.74
C GLU A 82 -0.26 17.66 -11.95
N VAL A 83 0.28 16.52 -12.38
CA VAL A 83 0.07 15.21 -11.73
C VAL A 83 0.56 15.24 -10.29
N ASP A 84 1.78 15.71 -10.06
CA ASP A 84 2.40 15.69 -8.74
C ASP A 84 1.70 16.65 -7.78
N SER A 85 1.36 17.85 -8.26
CA SER A 85 0.64 18.85 -7.48
C SER A 85 -0.78 18.36 -7.10
N ARG A 86 -1.49 17.72 -8.05
CA ARG A 86 -2.82 17.16 -7.80
C ARG A 86 -2.77 15.95 -6.86
N SER A 87 -1.80 15.06 -7.06
CA SER A 87 -1.52 13.90 -6.21
C SER A 87 -1.27 14.32 -4.77
N HIS A 88 -0.41 15.31 -4.57
CA HIS A 88 -0.13 15.89 -3.27
C HIS A 88 -1.37 16.54 -2.65
N SER A 89 -2.10 17.34 -3.42
CA SER A 89 -3.32 18.02 -2.93
C SER A 89 -4.41 17.04 -2.51
N LEU A 90 -4.63 15.98 -3.30
CA LEU A 90 -5.57 14.91 -2.97
C LEU A 90 -5.16 14.16 -1.71
N SER A 91 -3.89 13.73 -1.63
CA SER A 91 -3.36 13.05 -0.46
C SER A 91 -3.52 13.91 0.80
N LEU A 92 -3.26 15.22 0.71
CA LEU A 92 -3.42 16.17 1.81
C LEU A 92 -4.89 16.34 2.22
N ALA A 93 -5.80 16.44 1.26
CA ALA A 93 -7.23 16.54 1.53
C ALA A 93 -7.76 15.29 2.24
N LEU A 94 -7.36 14.10 1.77
CA LEU A 94 -7.74 12.82 2.38
C LEU A 94 -7.15 12.67 3.79
N GLU A 95 -5.87 12.97 3.96
CA GLU A 95 -5.19 12.91 5.26
C GLU A 95 -5.88 13.81 6.29
N LYS A 96 -6.25 15.03 5.90
CA LYS A 96 -7.02 15.96 6.75
C LYS A 96 -8.40 15.40 7.10
N ALA A 97 -9.14 14.92 6.10
CA ALA A 97 -10.49 14.39 6.31
C ALA A 97 -10.49 13.17 7.24
N LEU A 98 -9.51 12.27 7.10
CA LEU A 98 -9.37 11.08 7.95
C LEU A 98 -8.95 11.46 9.38
N LYS A 99 -8.05 12.43 9.55
CA LYS A 99 -7.69 12.96 10.87
C LYS A 99 -8.87 13.60 11.60
N LEU A 100 -9.75 14.31 10.88
CA LEU A 100 -10.95 14.92 11.46
C LEU A 100 -11.97 13.88 11.96
N LYS A 101 -12.05 12.71 11.31
CA LYS A 101 -12.89 11.59 11.77
C LYS A 101 -12.27 10.79 12.92
N GLY A 102 -10.96 10.88 13.12
CA GLY A 102 -10.24 10.17 14.17
C GLY A 102 -10.31 10.88 15.53
N ASN A 103 -9.68 10.28 16.53
CA ASN A 103 -9.56 10.91 17.85
C ASN A 103 -8.73 12.20 17.78
N ALA A 104 -9.29 13.28 18.33
CA ALA A 104 -8.60 14.55 18.46
C ALA A 104 -7.26 14.35 19.22
N GLY A 105 -6.14 14.69 18.58
CA GLY A 105 -4.79 14.52 19.13
C GLY A 105 -4.00 13.31 18.62
N SER A 106 -4.61 12.43 17.80
CA SER A 106 -3.89 11.32 17.18
C SER A 106 -2.85 11.83 16.16
N LYS A 107 -1.57 11.47 16.36
CA LYS A 107 -0.47 11.72 15.41
C LYS A 107 -0.39 10.65 14.31
N ARG A 108 -1.44 9.85 14.17
CA ARG A 108 -1.52 8.77 13.19
C ARG A 108 -1.50 9.32 11.77
N GLN A 109 -0.75 8.62 10.91
CA GLN A 109 -0.70 8.83 9.47
C GLN A 109 -1.74 7.90 8.84
N HIS A 110 -2.52 8.38 7.88
CA HIS A 110 -3.58 7.59 7.24
C HIS A 110 -3.29 7.33 5.76
N VAL A 111 -2.75 8.33 5.07
CA VAL A 111 -2.37 8.26 3.66
C VAL A 111 -0.86 8.10 3.57
N HIS A 112 -0.39 7.11 2.84
CA HIS A 112 1.04 6.96 2.54
C HIS A 112 1.45 7.87 1.38
N GLY A 113 0.65 7.86 0.32
CA GLY A 113 0.84 8.63 -0.90
C GLY A 113 -0.08 8.13 -2.00
N CYS A 114 0.10 8.65 -3.22
CA CYS A 114 -0.65 8.19 -4.37
C CYS A 114 0.19 8.16 -5.64
N GLU A 115 -0.26 7.37 -6.61
CA GLU A 115 0.40 7.11 -7.88
C GLU A 115 -0.64 7.19 -9.01
N LEU A 116 -0.29 7.83 -10.13
CA LEU A 116 -1.13 7.86 -11.30
C LEU A 116 -0.91 6.59 -12.13
N VAL A 117 -1.98 5.85 -12.41
CA VAL A 117 -1.92 4.60 -13.19
C VAL A 117 -2.93 4.63 -14.34
N ARG A 118 -2.64 3.87 -15.39
CA ARG A 118 -3.63 3.55 -16.43
C ARG A 118 -4.27 2.20 -16.11
N ALA A 119 -5.59 2.15 -16.16
CA ALA A 119 -6.33 0.93 -15.91
C ALA A 119 -7.67 0.95 -16.65
N ARG A 120 -8.30 -0.22 -16.72
CA ARG A 120 -9.64 -0.40 -17.31
C ARG A 120 -10.62 -0.85 -16.23
N LYS A 121 -11.79 -0.23 -16.20
CA LYS A 121 -12.89 -0.62 -15.31
C LYS A 121 -13.35 -2.02 -15.66
N PHE A 122 -13.54 -2.87 -14.65
CA PHE A 122 -14.05 -4.23 -14.82
C PHE A 122 -15.54 -4.26 -15.16
N TYR A 123 -16.34 -3.41 -14.50
CA TYR A 123 -17.80 -3.42 -14.66
C TYR A 123 -18.25 -2.57 -15.86
N GLY A 124 -18.69 -3.23 -16.92
CA GLY A 124 -19.11 -2.61 -18.20
C GLY A 124 -18.10 -2.81 -19.32
N TYR A 125 -18.43 -2.34 -20.52
CA TYR A 125 -17.51 -2.38 -21.67
C TYR A 125 -16.82 -1.02 -21.85
N TYR A 126 -15.49 -1.04 -21.94
CA TYR A 126 -14.65 0.15 -22.17
C TYR A 126 -13.61 -0.20 -23.22
N SER A 127 -13.58 0.50 -24.34
CA SER A 127 -12.65 0.20 -25.44
C SER A 127 -11.19 0.60 -25.16
N SER A 128 -10.95 1.42 -24.15
CA SER A 128 -9.64 1.99 -23.82
C SER A 128 -9.41 2.04 -22.31
N GLU A 129 -8.14 2.19 -21.92
CA GLU A 129 -7.75 2.51 -20.56
C GLU A 129 -8.04 3.97 -20.22
N GLU A 130 -8.25 4.23 -18.93
CA GLU A 130 -8.42 5.56 -18.36
C GLU A 130 -7.38 5.77 -17.25
N LEU A 131 -7.21 7.03 -16.84
CA LEU A 131 -6.35 7.37 -15.71
C LEU A 131 -7.06 7.15 -14.38
N PHE A 132 -6.36 6.53 -13.43
CA PHE A 132 -6.78 6.32 -12.06
C PHE A 132 -5.70 6.81 -11.11
N MET A 133 -6.14 7.36 -9.99
CA MET A 133 -5.27 7.59 -8.84
C MET A 133 -5.28 6.35 -7.96
N LYS A 134 -4.12 5.71 -7.81
CA LYS A 134 -3.87 4.63 -6.85
C LYS A 134 -3.44 5.27 -5.54
N ILE A 135 -4.24 5.12 -4.50
CA ILE A 135 -4.02 5.76 -3.20
C ILE A 135 -3.59 4.70 -2.21
N PHE A 136 -2.40 4.83 -1.65
CA PHE A 136 -1.85 3.94 -0.64
C PHE A 136 -2.18 4.45 0.76
N LEU A 137 -2.57 3.54 1.65
CA LEU A 137 -3.08 3.86 2.98
C LEU A 137 -2.29 3.13 4.07
N TYR A 138 -2.33 3.68 5.29
CA TYR A 138 -1.96 3.00 6.51
C TYR A 138 -3.23 2.48 7.21
N PRO A 139 -3.39 1.16 7.40
CA PRO A 139 -4.65 0.58 7.88
C PRO A 139 -4.90 0.88 9.36
N SER A 140 -6.15 1.21 9.71
CA SER A 140 -6.59 1.32 11.10
C SER A 140 -6.83 -0.04 11.74
N THR A 141 -6.04 -0.36 12.77
CA THR A 141 -6.36 -1.38 13.77
C THR A 141 -7.44 -0.88 14.71
#